data_AF-A0A955DY91-F1
#
_entry.id   AF-A0A955DY91-F1
#
_cell.length_a   1.000
_cell.length_b   1.000
_cell.length_c   1.000
_cell.angle_alpha   90.00
_cell.angle_beta   90.00
_cell.angle_gamma   90.00
#
_symmetry.space_group_name_H-M   'P 1'
#
loop_
_entity.id
_entity.type
_entity.pdbx_description
1 polymer ?
#
loop_
_entity_poly.entity_id
_entity_poly.type
_entity_poly.pdbx_seq_one_letter_code
_entity_poly.pdbx_strand_id
1 'polypeptide(L)' 'PPKERTGAGDAFSSTFVGAIAGGESIETALLWSPINSMNVVQHTGAQKGLLTKAELERYLADAPEDYKVSEV' A
#
# COMPACT_ATOMS: atom_id res chain seq x y z
N PRO A 1 3.53 -15.15 -4.99
CA PRO A 1 2.73 -15.53 -3.79
C PRO A 1 3.40 -14.93 -2.54
N PRO A 2 2.64 -14.58 -1.48
CA PRO A 2 3.23 -14.00 -0.27
C PRO A 2 4.19 -15.00 0.40
N LYS A 3 5.34 -14.50 0.87
CA LYS A 3 6.31 -15.26 1.66
C LYS A 3 5.79 -15.54 3.06
N GLU A 4 5.25 -14.51 3.71
CA GLU A 4 4.44 -14.61 4.93
C GLU A 4 3.48 -13.42 5.02
N ARG A 5 2.50 -13.46 5.94
CA ARG A 5 1.45 -12.43 6.01
C ARG A 5 1.53 -11.52 7.23
N THR A 6 2.59 -11.66 8.04
CA THR A 6 2.81 -10.86 9.23
C THR A 6 2.95 -9.39 8.86
N GLY A 7 2.21 -8.50 9.52
CA GLY A 7 2.23 -7.05 9.26
C GLY A 7 1.42 -6.58 8.06
N ALA A 8 0.76 -7.46 7.30
CA ALA A 8 -0.01 -7.06 6.11
C ALA A 8 -1.14 -6.06 6.43
N GLY A 9 -1.89 -6.32 7.50
CA GLY A 9 -3.00 -5.46 7.93
C GLY A 9 -2.51 -4.14 8.55
N ASP A 10 -1.41 -4.19 9.30
CA ASP A 10 -0.79 -2.99 9.88
C ASP A 10 -0.24 -2.09 8.78
N ALA A 11 0.41 -2.67 7.77
CA ALA A 11 0.92 -1.94 6.60
C ALA A 11 -0.22 -1.27 5.81
N PHE A 12 -1.33 -1.97 5.58
CA PHE A 12 -2.51 -1.39 4.95
C PHE A 12 -3.04 -0.21 5.78
N SER A 13 -3.34 -0.45 7.06
CA SER A 13 -4.03 0.51 7.93
C SER A 13 -3.18 1.75 8.20
N SER A 14 -1.88 1.56 8.47
CA SER A 14 -0.93 2.67 8.70
C SER A 14 -0.67 3.48 7.43
N THR A 15 -0.64 2.84 6.25
CA THR A 15 -0.55 3.58 4.97
C THR A 15 -1.81 4.40 4.73
N PHE A 16 -2.99 3.83 4.95
CA PHE A 16 -4.27 4.53 4.78
C PHE A 16 -4.35 5.76 5.68
N VAL A 17 -4.14 5.56 6.98
CA VAL A 17 -4.18 6.64 7.98
C VAL A 17 -3.06 7.66 7.73
N GLY A 18 -1.85 7.20 7.39
CA GLY A 18 -0.71 8.06 7.10
C GLY A 18 -0.92 8.94 5.86
N ALA A 19 -1.52 8.39 4.79
CA ALA A 19 -1.86 9.14 3.58
C ALA A 19 -2.89 10.24 3.88
N ILE A 20 -3.96 9.91 4.59
CA ILE A 20 -4.99 10.89 4.98
C ILE A 20 -4.40 11.96 5.90
N ALA A 21 -3.62 11.57 6.90
CA ALA A 21 -2.95 12.51 7.81
C ALA A 21 -1.95 13.42 7.06
N GLY A 22 -1.38 12.94 5.95
CA GLY A 22 -0.53 13.70 5.04
C GLY A 22 -1.27 14.59 4.05
N GLY A 23 -2.61 14.62 4.06
CA GLY A 23 -3.45 15.47 3.21
C GLY A 23 -3.84 14.84 1.86
N GLU A 24 -3.59 13.55 1.66
CA GLU A 24 -4.02 12.83 0.46
C GLU A 24 -5.53 12.54 0.47
N SER A 25 -6.11 12.32 -0.71
CA SER A 25 -7.51 11.92 -0.84
C SER A 25 -7.74 10.49 -0.36
N ILE A 26 -8.99 10.15 -0.08
CA ILE A 26 -9.38 8.77 0.29
C ILE A 26 -9.06 7.81 -0.86
N GLU A 27 -9.29 8.22 -2.11
CA GLU A 27 -8.99 7.42 -3.29
C GLU A 27 -7.48 7.11 -3.38
N THR A 28 -6.63 8.12 -3.16
CA THR A 28 -5.18 7.94 -3.15
C THR A 28 -4.75 7.01 -2.02
N ALA A 29 -5.31 7.19 -0.82
CA ALA A 29 -5.05 6.31 0.32
C ALA A 29 -5.48 4.85 0.03
N LEU A 30 -6.63 4.64 -0.63
CA LEU A 30 -7.12 3.33 -1.04
C LEU A 30 -6.24 2.66 -2.10
N LEU A 31 -5.56 3.44 -2.95
CA LEU A 31 -4.61 2.92 -3.95
C LEU A 31 -3.26 2.59 -3.33
N TRP A 32 -2.76 3.38 -2.38
CA TRP A 32 -1.45 3.11 -1.75
C TRP A 32 -1.48 1.96 -0.74
N SER A 33 -2.58 1.80 0.00
CA SER A 33 -2.64 0.85 1.11
C SER A 33 -2.46 -0.62 0.71
N PRO A 34 -3.10 -1.13 -0.36
CA PRO A 34 -2.86 -2.47 -0.85
C PRO A 34 -1.45 -2.65 -1.43
N ILE A 35 -0.86 -1.62 -2.04
CA ILE A 35 0.52 -1.67 -2.56
C ILE A 35 1.52 -1.94 -1.42
N ASN A 36 1.40 -1.19 -0.32
CA ASN A 36 2.30 -1.35 0.82
C ASN A 36 2.09 -2.72 1.50
N SER A 37 0.83 -3.12 1.68
CA SER A 37 0.47 -4.45 2.21
C SER A 37 1.06 -5.58 1.34
N MET A 38 0.92 -5.47 0.02
CA MET A 38 1.45 -6.42 -0.95
C MET A 38 2.97 -6.54 -0.87
N ASN A 39 3.69 -5.43 -0.68
CA ASN A 39 5.14 -5.45 -0.60
C ASN A 39 5.61 -6.10 0.71
N VAL A 40 5.03 -5.75 1.86
CA VAL A 40 5.36 -6.33 3.18
C VAL A 40 5.30 -7.86 3.15
N VAL A 41 4.25 -8.44 2.56
CA VAL A 41 4.08 -9.90 2.53
C VAL A 41 5.10 -10.63 1.64
N GLN A 42 5.95 -9.93 0.89
CA GLN A 42 7.07 -10.53 0.14
C GLN A 42 8.31 -10.78 1.01
N HIS A 43 8.35 -10.22 2.22
CA HIS A 43 9.53 -10.26 3.10
C HIS A 43 9.23 -11.00 4.40
N THR A 44 10.30 -11.36 5.12
CA THR A 44 10.16 -11.92 6.47
C THR A 44 10.09 -10.79 7.49
N GLY A 45 9.10 -10.83 8.39
CA GLY A 45 8.82 -9.81 9.40
C GLY A 45 7.88 -8.68 8.93
N ALA A 46 7.32 -7.94 9.89
CA ALA A 46 6.23 -6.98 9.67
C ALA A 46 6.63 -5.66 8.97
N GLN A 47 7.91 -5.26 9.03
CA GLN A 47 8.35 -3.91 8.63
C GLN A 47 9.25 -3.89 7.40
N LYS A 48 9.86 -5.03 7.03
CA LYS A 48 10.95 -5.07 6.05
C LYS A 48 10.53 -4.64 4.64
N GLY A 49 9.25 -4.82 4.29
CA GLY A 49 8.70 -4.40 2.99
C GLY A 49 7.90 -3.10 3.04
N LEU A 50 8.00 -2.31 4.10
CA LEU A 50 7.32 -1.00 4.13
C LEU A 50 7.95 -0.07 3.09
N LEU A 51 7.10 0.49 2.25
CA LEU A 51 7.47 1.42 1.19
C LEU A 51 7.37 2.87 1.66
N THR A 52 8.28 3.70 1.15
CA THR A 52 8.23 5.16 1.25
C THR A 52 7.17 5.74 0.32
N LYS A 53 6.77 7.01 0.55
CA LYS A 53 5.83 7.71 -0.34
C LYS A 53 6.29 7.70 -1.81
N ALA A 54 7.56 8.00 -2.07
CA ALA A 54 8.10 8.01 -3.43
C ALA A 54 8.06 6.63 -4.10
N GLU A 55 8.25 5.55 -3.33
CA GLU A 55 8.11 4.19 -3.85
C GLU A 55 6.66 3.83 -4.12
N LEU A 56 5.72 4.23 -3.24
CA LEU A 56 4.28 4.05 -3.46
C LEU A 56 3.81 4.74 -4.74
N GLU A 57 4.24 5.98 -4.97
CA GLU A 57 3.95 6.74 -6.19
C GLU A 57 4.51 6.04 -7.43
N ARG A 58 5.73 5.50 -7.36
CA ARG A 58 6.32 4.72 -8.44
C ARG A 58 5.54 3.43 -8.72
N TYR A 59 5.19 2.67 -7.69
CA TYR A 59 4.38 1.47 -7.85
C TYR A 59 3.01 1.76 -8.45
N LEU A 60 2.41 2.90 -8.07
CA LEU A 60 1.13 3.33 -8.63
C LEU A 60 1.26 3.76 -10.10
N ALA A 61 2.36 4.44 -10.47
CA ALA A 61 2.63 4.82 -11.85
C ALA A 61 2.88 3.60 -12.77
N ASP A 62 3.50 2.55 -12.23
CA ASP A 62 3.77 1.29 -12.93
C ASP A 62 2.58 0.30 -12.84
N ALA A 63 1.47 0.67 -12.17
CA ALA A 63 0.34 -0.21 -11.96
C ALA A 63 -0.45 -0.45 -13.27
N PRO A 64 -1.09 -1.62 -13.44
CA PRO A 64 -2.01 -1.87 -14.54
C PRO A 64 -3.15 -0.83 -14.63
N GLU A 65 -3.66 -0.57 -15.84
CA GLU A 65 -4.71 0.44 -16.06
C GLU A 65 -6.04 0.16 -15.33
N ASP A 66 -6.27 -1.09 -14.93
CA ASP A 66 -7.44 -1.51 -14.16
C ASP A 66 -7.26 -1.34 -12.64
N TYR A 67 -6.08 -0.93 -12.17
CA TYR A 67 -5.81 -0.62 -10.77
C TYR A 67 -6.34 0.77 -10.39
N LYS A 68 -7.66 0.88 -10.28
CA LYS A 68 -8.37 2.13 -9.97
C LYS A 68 -9.48 1.90 -8.95
N VAL A 69 -9.83 2.96 -8.23
CA VAL A 69 -11.00 2.94 -7.34
C VAL A 69 -12.26 2.93 -8.20
N SER A 70 -13.19 2.02 -7.90
CA SER A 70 -14.50 1.92 -8.54
C SER A 70 -15.61 1.91 -7.50
N GLU A 71 -16.76 2.47 -7.87
CA GLU A 71 -17.99 2.29 -7.10
C GLU A 71 -18.47 0.84 -7.22
N VAL A 72 -19.18 0.37 -6.18
CA VAL A 72 -19.73 -0.99 -6.08
C VAL A 72 -21.20 -1.00 -6.49
#